data_AF-V3ZPQ6-F1
#
_entry.id   AF-V3ZPQ6-F1
#
_cell.length_a   1.000
_cell.length_b   1.000
_cell.length_c   1.000
_cell.angle_alpha   90.00
_cell.angle_beta   90.00
_cell.angle_gamma   90.00
#
_symmetry.space_group_name_H-M   'P 1'
#
loop_
_entity.id
_entity.type
_entity.pdbx_description
1 polymer ?
#
loop_
_entity_poly.entity_id
_entity_poly.type
_entity_poly.pdbx_seq_one_letter_code
_entity_poly.pdbx_strand_id
1 'polypeptide(L)'
;MEAFLEKAVAVGKDKHPRNKNKHIQYGTAGFRTLAEELDHVIYRMGILAVIASKSRKATIGVMITASHNPEKDNGVKLIDCHGEMMPASWEKSATVLANVGDDELIAAIKSIFSAENIDCSEQLSQSLQDGVVVMGGEYIDFGLLSTPQLHYLVVCTNTNGGYGQPTEEGYYVKLSKAFLDLCQEQDSRSLKHYKKKLYVDGANGVGAEKLKLLLKHLNNLLDIEIFNDGTEGKLNYQCGADYVKVQQKLPLGMKVEGGVRCASYDGDADRIVYYYLDQDGIFRLLDGDKIATLVAGYLQDLVSRSGLDLNLGLVQTAYANGSSTQYITQQLKVPVACVPTGVKHLHHKAQDFDIGVYFEANGHGTVLFSDTAMKKVKEAKQGSSLSSDKRQIIVRLSTMIDLINQTVGDALSDMLLVEVILRTHDWNPGLWNKCYTDLPNRQLKVKVKDRNVISTTDAERKVVTPEGLQSAIDNIVSEYKQGRSFVRPSGTEDVVRVYAEADTQENTDKLAKAVGLKVYELAGGIGDKP
;
A
#
# COMPACT_ATOMS: atom_id res chain seq x y z
N MET A 1 -25.56 -20.41 21.36
CA MET A 1 -25.43 -18.96 21.11
C MET A 1 -25.43 -18.10 22.39
N GLU A 2 -26.42 -18.14 23.30
CA GLU A 2 -26.51 -17.16 24.41
C GLU A 2 -25.38 -17.27 25.45
N ALA A 3 -25.26 -18.39 26.16
CA ALA A 3 -24.17 -18.66 27.13
C ALA A 3 -22.75 -18.49 26.52
N PHE A 4 -22.66 -18.69 25.22
CA PHE A 4 -21.47 -18.49 24.41
C PHE A 4 -21.10 -16.98 24.29
N LEU A 5 -22.09 -16.09 24.09
CA LEU A 5 -21.87 -14.64 24.05
C LEU A 5 -21.60 -14.06 25.44
N GLU A 6 -22.23 -14.63 26.46
CA GLU A 6 -21.95 -14.31 27.87
C GLU A 6 -20.49 -14.64 28.23
N LYS A 7 -19.97 -15.79 27.77
CA LYS A 7 -18.56 -16.17 27.91
C LYS A 7 -17.62 -15.19 27.21
N ALA A 8 -17.96 -14.72 26.01
CA ALA A 8 -17.20 -13.68 25.31
C ALA A 8 -17.16 -12.37 26.13
N VAL A 9 -18.29 -11.90 26.64
CA VAL A 9 -18.30 -10.69 27.50
C VAL A 9 -17.54 -10.91 28.81
N ALA A 10 -17.64 -12.09 29.43
CA ALA A 10 -16.89 -12.40 30.65
C ALA A 10 -15.37 -12.36 30.42
N VAL A 11 -14.86 -13.00 29.36
CA VAL A 11 -13.44 -12.96 28.99
C VAL A 11 -13.00 -11.54 28.63
N GLY A 12 -13.82 -10.80 27.88
CA GLY A 12 -13.57 -9.40 27.55
C GLY A 12 -13.45 -8.51 28.79
N LYS A 13 -14.36 -8.63 29.76
CA LYS A 13 -14.31 -7.85 31.00
C LYS A 13 -13.15 -8.21 31.93
N ASP A 14 -12.79 -9.48 32.00
CA ASP A 14 -11.75 -9.99 32.90
C ASP A 14 -10.33 -9.72 32.37
N LYS A 15 -10.09 -10.06 31.09
CA LYS A 15 -8.75 -9.98 30.49
C LYS A 15 -8.51 -8.74 29.63
N HIS A 16 -9.54 -8.23 28.96
CA HIS A 16 -9.42 -7.18 27.94
C HIS A 16 -10.37 -5.98 28.19
N PRO A 17 -10.45 -5.46 29.43
CA PRO A 17 -11.46 -4.48 29.81
C PRO A 17 -11.32 -3.17 29.03
N ARG A 18 -12.45 -2.58 28.64
CA ARG A 18 -12.47 -1.27 27.98
C ARG A 18 -12.18 -0.14 28.99
N ASN A 19 -10.90 0.05 29.29
CA ASN A 19 -10.44 1.01 30.31
C ASN A 19 -10.60 2.50 29.93
N LYS A 20 -10.82 2.84 28.65
CA LYS A 20 -10.98 4.22 28.19
C LYS A 20 -12.25 4.38 27.34
N ASN A 21 -13.10 5.36 27.69
CA ASN A 21 -14.26 5.80 26.89
C ASN A 21 -13.86 6.74 25.74
N LYS A 22 -12.73 6.46 25.09
CA LYS A 22 -12.29 7.14 23.88
C LYS A 22 -12.97 6.48 22.68
N HIS A 23 -13.52 7.29 21.77
CA HIS A 23 -14.05 6.78 20.51
C HIS A 23 -12.90 6.50 19.54
N ILE A 24 -12.90 5.32 18.90
CA ILE A 24 -11.89 4.93 17.90
C ILE A 24 -12.59 4.45 16.61
N GLN A 25 -12.16 4.94 15.45
CA GLN A 25 -12.78 4.60 14.16
C GLN A 25 -11.93 3.57 13.40
N TYR A 26 -12.56 2.58 12.76
CA TYR A 26 -11.87 1.72 11.81
C TYR A 26 -11.63 2.54 10.53
N GLY A 27 -10.36 2.86 10.27
CA GLY A 27 -9.96 3.67 9.12
C GLY A 27 -9.63 2.82 7.88
N THR A 28 -9.19 3.50 6.82
CA THR A 28 -8.81 2.90 5.53
C THR A 28 -7.83 1.73 5.65
N ALA A 29 -6.99 1.74 6.68
CA ALA A 29 -6.02 0.70 7.01
C ALA A 29 -6.10 0.27 8.48
N GLY A 30 -7.31 -0.04 8.94
CA GLY A 30 -7.59 -0.65 10.24
C GLY A 30 -7.79 0.34 11.38
N PHE A 31 -7.83 -0.19 12.60
CA PHE A 31 -7.64 0.63 13.80
C PHE A 31 -6.16 0.93 13.99
N ARG A 32 -5.81 2.17 14.33
CA ARG A 32 -4.44 2.58 14.68
C ARG A 32 -4.47 3.63 15.79
N THR A 33 -3.71 3.41 16.85
CA THR A 33 -3.49 4.38 17.95
C THR A 33 -2.33 3.89 18.83
N LEU A 34 -2.13 4.48 20.02
CA LEU A 34 -1.14 4.02 20.99
C LEU A 34 -1.40 2.55 21.35
N ALA A 35 -0.34 1.74 21.45
CA ALA A 35 -0.47 0.30 21.71
C ALA A 35 -1.26 -0.02 23.00
N GLU A 36 -1.11 0.80 24.05
CA GLU A 36 -1.84 0.70 25.32
C GLU A 36 -3.37 0.91 25.22
N GLU A 37 -3.89 1.41 24.10
CA GLU A 37 -5.33 1.64 23.89
C GLU A 37 -5.99 0.59 22.98
N LEU A 38 -5.24 -0.43 22.54
CA LEU A 38 -5.68 -1.38 21.51
C LEU A 38 -6.06 -2.76 22.02
N ASP A 39 -5.80 -3.12 23.28
CA ASP A 39 -6.01 -4.49 23.76
C ASP A 39 -7.47 -4.97 23.61
N HIS A 40 -8.44 -4.21 24.14
CA HIS A 40 -9.87 -4.52 23.96
C HIS A 40 -10.31 -4.46 22.49
N VAL A 41 -9.68 -3.62 21.68
CA VAL A 41 -9.95 -3.49 20.24
C VAL A 41 -9.51 -4.74 19.49
N ILE A 42 -8.29 -5.22 19.76
CA ILE A 42 -7.68 -6.41 19.16
C ILE A 42 -8.47 -7.67 19.55
N TYR A 43 -8.84 -7.81 20.83
CA TYR A 43 -9.74 -8.86 21.31
C TYR A 43 -11.06 -8.88 20.52
N ARG A 44 -11.73 -7.73 20.42
CA ARG A 44 -13.00 -7.62 19.67
C ARG A 44 -12.82 -7.80 18.16
N MET A 45 -11.65 -7.53 17.58
CA MET A 45 -11.36 -7.86 16.18
C MET A 45 -11.17 -9.37 15.94
N GLY A 46 -10.69 -10.12 16.94
CA GLY A 46 -10.69 -11.59 16.88
C GLY A 46 -12.11 -12.15 16.79
N ILE A 47 -13.03 -11.59 17.59
CA ILE A 47 -14.46 -11.92 17.51
C ILE A 47 -14.98 -11.65 16.08
N LEU A 48 -14.72 -10.46 15.55
CA LEU A 48 -15.22 -10.08 14.23
C LEU A 48 -14.61 -10.91 13.08
N ALA A 49 -13.35 -11.32 13.19
CA ALA A 49 -12.68 -12.15 12.19
C ALA A 49 -13.37 -13.52 12.03
N VAL A 50 -13.86 -14.13 13.13
CA VAL A 50 -14.59 -15.41 13.05
C VAL A 50 -16.00 -15.24 12.51
N ILE A 51 -16.66 -14.13 12.84
CA ILE A 51 -17.95 -13.76 12.23
C ILE A 51 -17.74 -13.59 10.71
N ALA A 52 -16.71 -12.88 10.25
CA ALA A 52 -16.36 -12.75 8.84
C ALA A 52 -16.06 -14.10 8.18
N SER A 53 -15.26 -14.95 8.84
CA SER A 53 -14.88 -16.27 8.33
C SER A 53 -16.07 -17.19 8.14
N LYS A 54 -17.01 -17.20 9.10
CA LYS A 54 -18.22 -18.03 9.02
C LYS A 54 -19.25 -17.51 8.01
N SER A 55 -19.44 -16.19 7.90
CA SER A 55 -20.28 -15.58 6.84
C SER A 55 -19.80 -16.00 5.45
N ARG A 56 -18.49 -15.89 5.22
CA ARG A 56 -17.86 -16.12 3.91
C ARG A 56 -17.46 -17.56 3.63
N LYS A 57 -17.45 -18.42 4.66
CA LYS A 57 -16.96 -19.80 4.62
C LYS A 57 -15.51 -19.89 4.11
N ALA A 58 -14.68 -18.96 4.58
CA ALA A 58 -13.32 -18.73 4.11
C ALA A 58 -12.39 -18.31 5.26
N THR A 59 -11.08 -18.49 5.07
CA THR A 59 -10.04 -17.94 5.95
C THR A 59 -10.02 -16.41 5.84
N ILE A 60 -9.95 -15.74 7.00
CA ILE A 60 -9.85 -14.28 7.13
C ILE A 60 -8.52 -13.98 7.83
N GLY A 61 -7.76 -13.03 7.30
CA GLY A 61 -6.48 -12.62 7.89
C GLY A 61 -6.65 -11.50 8.90
N VAL A 62 -5.76 -11.46 9.90
CA VAL A 62 -5.69 -10.35 10.87
C VAL A 62 -4.24 -9.92 11.01
N MET A 63 -3.92 -8.72 10.53
CA MET A 63 -2.58 -8.15 10.60
C MET A 63 -2.48 -7.19 11.79
N ILE A 64 -1.53 -7.43 12.69
CA ILE A 64 -1.19 -6.50 13.78
C ILE A 64 0.00 -5.64 13.33
N THR A 65 -0.26 -4.37 13.02
CA THR A 65 0.76 -3.40 12.57
C THR A 65 0.21 -1.98 12.50
N ALA A 66 1.10 -0.99 12.66
CA ALA A 66 0.84 0.41 12.33
C ALA A 66 1.62 0.92 11.09
N SER A 67 2.30 0.06 10.32
CA SER A 67 3.00 0.44 9.07
C SER A 67 4.07 1.54 9.32
N HIS A 68 3.93 2.71 8.71
CA HIS A 68 4.80 3.89 8.82
C HIS A 68 4.68 4.69 10.14
N ASN A 69 3.77 4.33 11.05
CA ASN A 69 3.62 5.02 12.33
C ASN A 69 4.86 4.82 13.26
N PRO A 70 5.08 5.69 14.26
CA PRO A 70 6.12 5.50 15.27
C PRO A 70 5.92 4.26 16.15
N GLU A 71 7.02 3.68 16.64
CA GLU A 71 7.12 2.49 17.51
C GLU A 71 6.09 2.35 18.66
N LYS A 72 5.63 3.46 19.25
CA LYS A 72 4.65 3.48 20.35
C LYS A 72 3.20 3.23 19.91
N ASP A 73 2.93 3.40 18.61
CA ASP A 73 1.62 3.16 18.01
C ASP A 73 1.57 1.70 17.54
N ASN A 74 0.39 1.08 17.60
CA ASN A 74 0.15 -0.19 16.92
C ASN A 74 -1.19 -0.10 16.16
N GLY A 75 -1.63 -1.20 15.57
CA GLY A 75 -2.90 -1.27 14.87
C GLY A 75 -3.33 -2.68 14.54
N VAL A 76 -4.57 -2.81 14.07
CA VAL A 76 -5.13 -4.09 13.61
C VAL A 76 -5.93 -3.87 12.33
N LYS A 77 -5.57 -4.62 11.28
CA LYS A 77 -6.22 -4.65 9.96
C LYS A 77 -6.85 -6.04 9.77
N LEU A 78 -8.08 -6.11 9.26
CA LEU A 78 -8.71 -7.34 8.79
C LEU A 78 -8.55 -7.48 7.27
N ILE A 79 -8.24 -8.70 6.82
CA ILE A 79 -7.98 -9.09 5.43
C ILE A 79 -9.07 -10.07 4.99
N ASP A 80 -9.74 -9.76 3.89
CA ASP A 80 -10.86 -10.52 3.36
C ASP A 80 -10.39 -11.77 2.58
N CYS A 81 -11.33 -12.64 2.19
CA CYS A 81 -11.06 -13.96 1.63
C CYS A 81 -10.23 -13.94 0.32
N HIS A 82 -10.31 -12.86 -0.46
CA HIS A 82 -9.52 -12.67 -1.68
C HIS A 82 -8.21 -11.88 -1.46
N GLY A 83 -7.80 -11.67 -0.20
CA GLY A 83 -6.60 -10.90 0.13
C GLY A 83 -6.79 -9.40 0.04
N GLU A 84 -7.99 -8.94 -0.33
CA GLU A 84 -8.37 -7.53 -0.29
C GLU A 84 -8.58 -7.05 1.16
N MET A 85 -8.61 -5.73 1.35
CA MET A 85 -8.94 -5.14 2.66
C MET A 85 -10.45 -5.24 2.93
N MET A 86 -10.86 -5.58 4.15
CA MET A 86 -12.28 -5.78 4.48
C MET A 86 -13.22 -4.65 3.98
N PRO A 87 -14.40 -4.97 3.40
CA PRO A 87 -15.33 -3.98 2.84
C PRO A 87 -15.88 -2.97 3.85
N ALA A 88 -16.32 -1.82 3.35
CA ALA A 88 -16.82 -0.69 4.15
C ALA A 88 -18.05 -1.01 5.04
N SER A 89 -18.81 -2.06 4.73
CA SER A 89 -19.87 -2.57 5.63
C SER A 89 -19.27 -3.12 6.92
N TRP A 90 -18.20 -3.90 6.82
CA TRP A 90 -17.50 -4.51 7.95
C TRP A 90 -16.71 -3.49 8.77
N GLU A 91 -16.22 -2.40 8.18
CA GLU A 91 -15.59 -1.29 8.92
C GLU A 91 -16.56 -0.63 9.92
N LYS A 92 -17.83 -0.52 9.55
CA LYS A 92 -18.89 -0.02 10.44
C LYS A 92 -19.13 -0.99 11.59
N SER A 93 -19.27 -2.28 11.29
CA SER A 93 -19.40 -3.34 12.30
C SER A 93 -18.20 -3.36 13.25
N ALA A 94 -16.97 -3.23 12.73
CA ALA A 94 -15.75 -3.12 13.52
C ALA A 94 -15.75 -1.89 14.43
N THR A 95 -16.11 -0.72 13.89
CA THR A 95 -16.20 0.54 14.64
C THR A 95 -17.25 0.44 15.75
N VAL A 96 -18.45 -0.08 15.48
CA VAL A 96 -19.46 -0.31 16.52
C VAL A 96 -18.90 -1.26 17.59
N LEU A 97 -18.36 -2.40 17.18
CA LEU A 97 -17.87 -3.42 18.10
C LEU A 97 -16.74 -2.89 19.00
N ALA A 98 -15.83 -2.05 18.50
CA ALA A 98 -14.76 -1.44 19.30
C ALA A 98 -15.23 -0.38 20.32
N ASN A 99 -16.42 0.21 20.14
CA ASN A 99 -16.89 1.38 20.90
C ASN A 99 -18.12 1.15 21.79
N VAL A 100 -18.81 0.01 21.70
CA VAL A 100 -19.89 -0.35 22.65
C VAL A 100 -19.35 -0.61 24.06
N GLY A 101 -20.18 -0.38 25.07
CA GLY A 101 -19.88 -0.81 26.45
C GLY A 101 -19.77 -2.35 26.54
N ASP A 102 -19.07 -2.86 27.55
CA ASP A 102 -18.95 -4.32 27.71
C ASP A 102 -20.31 -4.99 27.98
N ASP A 103 -21.26 -4.28 28.60
CA ASP A 103 -22.65 -4.73 28.80
C ASP A 103 -23.47 -4.78 27.48
N GLU A 104 -23.09 -3.98 26.49
CA GLU A 104 -23.77 -3.86 25.19
C GLU A 104 -23.17 -4.81 24.13
N LEU A 105 -22.02 -5.43 24.42
CA LEU A 105 -21.24 -6.23 23.47
C LEU A 105 -22.02 -7.44 22.94
N ILE A 106 -22.86 -8.10 23.76
CA ILE A 106 -23.76 -9.18 23.30
C ILE A 106 -24.75 -8.66 22.25
N ALA A 107 -25.35 -7.49 22.47
CA ALA A 107 -26.33 -6.92 21.56
C ALA A 107 -25.69 -6.52 20.21
N ALA A 108 -24.48 -5.95 20.26
CA ALA A 108 -23.70 -5.65 19.07
C ALA A 108 -23.38 -6.91 18.25
N ILE A 109 -22.90 -7.98 18.90
CA ILE A 109 -22.58 -9.24 18.21
C ILE A 109 -23.85 -9.89 17.62
N LYS A 110 -24.96 -9.94 18.37
CA LYS A 110 -26.27 -10.43 17.86
C LYS A 110 -26.76 -9.64 16.64
N SER A 111 -26.56 -8.31 16.63
CA SER A 111 -26.89 -7.47 15.48
C SER A 111 -26.07 -7.81 14.23
N ILE A 112 -24.77 -8.10 14.39
CA ILE A 112 -23.91 -8.49 13.25
C ILE A 112 -24.29 -9.90 12.76
N PHE A 113 -24.51 -10.86 13.66
CA PHE A 113 -25.01 -12.19 13.29
C PHE A 113 -26.34 -12.17 12.54
N SER A 114 -27.25 -11.26 12.91
CA SER A 114 -28.55 -11.11 12.23
C SER A 114 -28.40 -10.51 10.82
N ALA A 115 -27.36 -9.71 10.58
CA ALA A 115 -27.05 -9.18 9.26
C ALA A 115 -26.33 -10.20 8.35
N GLU A 116 -25.56 -11.13 8.95
CA GLU A 116 -24.64 -12.03 8.25
C GLU A 116 -25.10 -13.52 8.21
N ASN A 117 -26.23 -13.88 8.85
CA ASN A 117 -26.83 -15.23 8.87
C ASN A 117 -25.89 -16.38 9.33
N ILE A 118 -25.41 -16.35 10.59
CA ILE A 118 -24.37 -17.26 11.11
C ILE A 118 -24.80 -18.05 12.38
N ASP A 119 -24.22 -19.24 12.59
CA ASP A 119 -24.28 -20.03 13.84
C ASP A 119 -22.88 -20.52 14.31
N CYS A 120 -22.65 -20.70 15.63
CA CYS A 120 -21.30 -20.84 16.26
C CYS A 120 -21.17 -21.81 17.46
N SER A 121 -19.97 -22.40 17.61
CA SER A 121 -19.50 -23.30 18.71
C SER A 121 -17.97 -23.11 18.96
N GLU A 122 -17.41 -23.56 20.11
CA GLU A 122 -16.22 -23.02 20.87
C GLU A 122 -14.81 -23.71 20.73
N GLN A 123 -13.69 -23.02 21.12
CA GLN A 123 -12.55 -23.51 21.98
C GLN A 123 -11.46 -22.42 22.31
N LEU A 124 -10.48 -22.59 23.25
CA LEU A 124 -9.84 -21.50 24.08
C LEU A 124 -8.35 -21.03 23.85
N SER A 125 -7.92 -19.86 24.42
CA SER A 125 -6.61 -19.08 24.34
C SER A 125 -6.51 -17.93 23.28
N GLN A 126 -5.95 -16.69 23.44
CA GLN A 126 -5.52 -15.84 24.60
C GLN A 126 -5.59 -14.25 24.43
N SER A 127 -5.63 -13.58 23.24
CA SER A 127 -6.16 -12.17 23.13
C SER A 127 -6.89 -11.84 21.81
N LEU A 128 -6.20 -11.48 20.71
CA LEU A 128 -6.74 -11.63 19.35
C LEU A 128 -7.22 -13.07 19.17
N GLN A 129 -6.32 -13.96 19.56
CA GLN A 129 -6.58 -15.38 19.72
C GLN A 129 -7.82 -15.56 20.61
N ASP A 130 -7.91 -15.01 21.84
CA ASP A 130 -9.09 -15.18 22.71
C ASP A 130 -10.40 -14.70 22.07
N GLY A 131 -10.35 -13.67 21.22
CA GLY A 131 -11.50 -13.21 20.45
C GLY A 131 -11.95 -14.21 19.37
N VAL A 132 -11.00 -14.75 18.60
CA VAL A 132 -11.27 -15.81 17.59
C VAL A 132 -11.81 -17.06 18.27
N VAL A 133 -11.11 -17.46 19.31
CA VAL A 133 -11.27 -18.73 20.01
C VAL A 133 -12.53 -18.70 20.86
N VAL A 134 -12.89 -17.57 21.51
CA VAL A 134 -14.13 -17.52 22.28
C VAL A 134 -15.32 -17.72 21.35
N MET A 135 -15.19 -17.36 20.06
CA MET A 135 -16.07 -17.65 18.90
C MET A 135 -15.89 -19.04 18.26
N GLY A 136 -15.00 -19.85 18.81
CA GLY A 136 -14.53 -21.14 18.32
C GLY A 136 -14.20 -21.14 16.84
N GLY A 137 -13.50 -20.09 16.41
CA GLY A 137 -12.66 -20.17 15.24
C GLY A 137 -11.38 -20.94 15.55
N GLU A 138 -10.92 -21.71 14.58
CA GLU A 138 -9.55 -22.21 14.53
C GLU A 138 -8.65 -21.10 13.94
N TYR A 139 -7.37 -21.09 14.31
CA TYR A 139 -6.39 -20.14 13.76
C TYR A 139 -5.03 -20.80 13.55
N ILE A 140 -4.24 -20.18 12.67
CA ILE A 140 -2.81 -20.47 12.49
C ILE A 140 -2.07 -19.18 12.79
N ASP A 141 -1.13 -19.25 13.74
CA ASP A 141 -0.23 -18.15 14.05
C ASP A 141 1.06 -18.32 13.24
N PHE A 142 1.31 -17.40 12.32
CA PHE A 142 2.53 -17.37 11.51
C PHE A 142 3.64 -16.48 12.12
N GLY A 143 3.38 -15.87 13.29
CA GLY A 143 4.32 -15.00 13.98
C GLY A 143 4.67 -13.75 13.19
N LEU A 144 5.96 -13.50 13.02
CA LEU A 144 6.47 -12.28 12.37
C LEU A 144 6.43 -12.40 10.85
N LEU A 145 5.56 -11.63 10.21
CA LEU A 145 5.42 -11.51 8.75
C LEU A 145 5.40 -10.04 8.32
N SER A 146 5.71 -9.76 7.05
CA SER A 146 5.30 -8.50 6.42
C SER A 146 3.79 -8.49 6.16
N THR A 147 3.18 -7.31 6.01
CA THR A 147 1.75 -7.20 5.63
C THR A 147 1.47 -8.01 4.34
N PRO A 148 2.24 -7.88 3.25
CA PRO A 148 1.99 -8.62 2.02
C PRO A 148 2.08 -10.14 2.14
N GLN A 149 2.95 -10.66 3.02
CA GLN A 149 3.05 -12.10 3.27
C GLN A 149 1.76 -12.66 3.87
N LEU A 150 1.14 -11.95 4.83
CA LEU A 150 -0.13 -12.42 5.40
C LEU A 150 -1.27 -12.39 4.37
N HIS A 151 -1.34 -11.34 3.53
CA HIS A 151 -2.30 -11.27 2.44
C HIS A 151 -2.11 -12.43 1.43
N TYR A 152 -0.86 -12.75 1.07
CA TYR A 152 -0.51 -13.91 0.25
C TYR A 152 -1.00 -15.23 0.88
N LEU A 153 -0.74 -15.45 2.17
CA LEU A 153 -1.15 -16.68 2.88
C LEU A 153 -2.67 -16.87 2.89
N VAL A 154 -3.45 -15.80 3.12
CA VAL A 154 -4.91 -15.84 3.09
C VAL A 154 -5.42 -16.31 1.72
N VAL A 155 -4.90 -15.73 0.63
CA VAL A 155 -5.32 -16.09 -0.73
C VAL A 155 -4.87 -17.49 -1.11
N CYS A 156 -3.63 -17.88 -0.79
CA CYS A 156 -3.14 -19.23 -1.03
C CYS A 156 -3.97 -20.29 -0.29
N THR A 157 -4.44 -19.99 0.93
CA THR A 157 -5.30 -20.88 1.71
C THR A 157 -6.69 -20.99 1.07
N ASN A 158 -7.35 -19.87 0.80
CA ASN A 158 -8.70 -19.84 0.21
C ASN A 158 -8.76 -20.38 -1.24
N THR A 159 -7.65 -20.29 -1.99
CA THR A 159 -7.54 -20.87 -3.33
C THR A 159 -7.05 -22.33 -3.33
N ASN A 160 -6.90 -22.97 -2.16
CA ASN A 160 -6.38 -24.34 -2.00
C ASN A 160 -5.03 -24.57 -2.74
N GLY A 161 -4.12 -23.60 -2.62
CA GLY A 161 -2.83 -23.60 -3.31
C GLY A 161 -2.83 -23.00 -4.72
N GLY A 162 -3.99 -22.58 -5.24
CA GLY A 162 -4.15 -22.08 -6.61
C GLY A 162 -3.37 -20.81 -6.93
N TYR A 163 -3.20 -19.90 -5.96
CA TYR A 163 -2.37 -18.69 -6.10
C TYR A 163 -0.89 -18.90 -5.76
N GLY A 164 -0.56 -20.00 -5.07
CA GLY A 164 0.76 -20.29 -4.51
C GLY A 164 0.66 -21.19 -3.27
N GLN A 165 1.79 -21.70 -2.76
CA GLN A 165 1.78 -22.53 -1.54
C GLN A 165 1.53 -21.65 -0.30
N PRO A 166 0.60 -22.02 0.62
CA PRO A 166 0.23 -21.21 1.79
C PRO A 166 1.26 -21.32 2.94
N THR A 167 2.53 -20.99 2.63
CA THR A 167 3.64 -20.93 3.60
C THR A 167 4.54 -19.73 3.29
N GLU A 168 5.32 -19.27 4.28
CA GLU A 168 6.32 -18.20 4.09
C GLU A 168 7.38 -18.61 3.04
N GLU A 169 7.81 -19.87 3.07
CA GLU A 169 8.68 -20.46 2.03
C GLU A 169 8.00 -20.42 0.64
N GLY A 170 6.71 -20.71 0.57
CA GLY A 170 5.93 -20.63 -0.67
C GLY A 170 5.93 -19.25 -1.31
N TYR A 171 5.86 -18.19 -0.48
CA TYR A 171 5.99 -16.80 -0.91
C TYR A 171 7.37 -16.53 -1.51
N TYR A 172 8.45 -16.90 -0.81
CA TYR A 172 9.82 -16.72 -1.32
C TYR A 172 10.05 -17.50 -2.62
N VAL A 173 9.62 -18.76 -2.69
CA VAL A 173 9.77 -19.61 -3.88
C VAL A 173 8.97 -19.07 -5.06
N LYS A 174 7.74 -18.56 -4.87
CA LYS A 174 6.94 -17.96 -5.95
C LYS A 174 7.66 -16.75 -6.55
N LEU A 175 8.01 -15.76 -5.72
CA LEU A 175 8.62 -14.51 -6.17
C LEU A 175 10.01 -14.74 -6.77
N SER A 176 10.87 -15.50 -6.09
CA SER A 176 12.24 -15.77 -6.56
C SER A 176 12.24 -16.54 -7.88
N LYS A 177 11.40 -17.57 -8.04
CA LYS A 177 11.31 -18.31 -9.30
C LYS A 177 10.92 -17.40 -10.46
N ALA A 178 9.86 -16.61 -10.29
CA ALA A 178 9.41 -15.68 -11.33
C ALA A 178 10.50 -14.64 -11.68
N PHE A 179 11.17 -14.09 -10.67
CA PHE A 179 12.29 -13.16 -10.84
C PHE A 179 13.49 -13.78 -11.58
N LEU A 180 13.89 -15.01 -11.20
CA LEU A 180 14.98 -15.75 -11.83
C LEU A 180 14.67 -16.04 -13.30
N ASP A 181 13.47 -16.55 -13.59
CA ASP A 181 13.00 -16.85 -14.95
C ASP A 181 12.99 -15.58 -15.83
N LEU A 182 12.50 -14.44 -15.28
CA LEU A 182 12.49 -13.15 -15.96
C LEU A 182 13.88 -12.54 -16.21
N CYS A 183 14.89 -12.95 -15.44
CA CYS A 183 16.27 -12.48 -15.56
C CYS A 183 17.15 -13.33 -16.49
N GLN A 184 16.94 -14.65 -16.51
CA GLN A 184 17.74 -15.60 -17.30
C GLN A 184 17.70 -15.31 -18.80
N GLU A 185 16.60 -14.74 -19.31
CA GLU A 185 16.44 -14.31 -20.70
C GLU A 185 17.53 -13.33 -21.19
N GLN A 186 18.31 -12.71 -20.28
CA GLN A 186 19.31 -11.69 -20.62
C GLN A 186 20.75 -11.98 -20.17
N ASP A 187 21.07 -13.15 -19.60
CA ASP A 187 22.41 -13.43 -19.07
C ASP A 187 23.53 -13.47 -20.14
N SER A 188 23.19 -13.55 -21.43
CA SER A 188 24.13 -13.45 -22.55
C SER A 188 24.49 -12.01 -22.96
N ARG A 189 23.82 -10.99 -22.41
CA ARG A 189 23.98 -9.58 -22.80
C ARG A 189 24.87 -8.80 -21.84
N SER A 190 25.89 -8.14 -22.36
CA SER A 190 26.68 -7.17 -21.58
C SER A 190 25.86 -5.90 -21.30
N LEU A 191 25.53 -5.67 -20.02
CA LEU A 191 24.76 -4.51 -19.55
C LEU A 191 25.70 -3.33 -19.26
N LYS A 192 25.47 -2.20 -19.95
CA LYS A 192 26.31 -1.01 -19.86
C LYS A 192 25.97 -0.17 -18.64
N HIS A 193 24.68 0.10 -18.41
CA HIS A 193 24.22 1.07 -17.43
C HIS A 193 23.63 0.41 -16.17
N TYR A 194 22.87 -0.67 -16.32
CA TYR A 194 22.35 -1.42 -15.17
C TYR A 194 23.50 -2.04 -14.36
N LYS A 195 23.35 -2.05 -13.03
CA LYS A 195 24.31 -2.63 -12.07
C LYS A 195 23.54 -3.39 -10.99
N LYS A 196 24.00 -4.59 -10.63
CA LYS A 196 23.36 -5.46 -9.63
C LYS A 196 23.29 -4.84 -8.22
N LYS A 197 24.22 -3.93 -7.89
CA LYS A 197 24.30 -3.23 -6.61
C LYS A 197 23.05 -2.38 -6.35
N LEU A 198 22.40 -2.63 -5.23
CA LEU A 198 21.20 -1.95 -4.73
C LEU A 198 21.31 -1.78 -3.21
N TYR A 199 21.01 -0.59 -2.71
CA TYR A 199 20.97 -0.32 -1.27
C TYR A 199 19.53 -0.28 -0.77
N VAL A 200 19.18 -1.10 0.22
CA VAL A 200 17.81 -1.15 0.77
C VAL A 200 17.79 -0.71 2.21
N ASP A 201 17.06 0.36 2.48
CA ASP A 201 16.69 0.82 3.82
C ASP A 201 15.46 0.05 4.30
N GLY A 202 15.65 -0.83 5.29
CA GLY A 202 14.63 -1.68 5.87
C GLY A 202 13.75 -1.02 6.93
N ALA A 203 13.89 0.29 7.16
CA ALA A 203 13.12 1.08 8.14
C ALA A 203 13.19 0.60 9.61
N ASN A 204 14.14 -0.27 9.94
CA ASN A 204 14.17 -1.08 11.16
C ASN A 204 12.89 -1.91 11.38
N GLY A 205 12.22 -2.29 10.30
CA GLY A 205 10.99 -3.07 10.27
C GLY A 205 11.17 -4.50 9.76
N VAL A 206 10.08 -5.25 9.75
CA VAL A 206 10.06 -6.68 9.38
C VAL A 206 10.56 -6.93 7.96
N GLY A 207 10.35 -5.97 7.04
CA GLY A 207 10.82 -6.05 5.66
C GLY A 207 12.32 -6.34 5.51
N ALA A 208 13.16 -5.86 6.44
CA ALA A 208 14.59 -6.14 6.46
C ALA A 208 14.90 -7.63 6.68
N GLU A 209 14.23 -8.27 7.65
CA GLU A 209 14.38 -9.69 7.94
C GLU A 209 13.89 -10.54 6.76
N LYS A 210 12.71 -10.20 6.23
CA LYS A 210 12.10 -10.95 5.12
C LYS A 210 12.89 -10.81 3.82
N LEU A 211 13.56 -9.68 3.61
CA LEU A 211 14.52 -9.52 2.52
C LEU A 211 15.78 -10.40 2.71
N LYS A 212 16.33 -10.51 3.92
CA LYS A 212 17.45 -11.45 4.22
C LYS A 212 17.07 -12.91 3.95
N LEU A 213 15.81 -13.27 4.12
CA LEU A 213 15.29 -14.60 3.77
C LEU A 213 15.15 -14.74 2.24
N LEU A 214 14.43 -13.85 1.58
CA LEU A 214 14.26 -13.83 0.12
C LEU A 214 15.58 -13.89 -0.65
N LEU A 215 16.61 -13.16 -0.20
CA LEU A 215 17.94 -13.13 -0.82
C LEU A 215 18.58 -14.51 -1.02
N LYS A 216 18.28 -15.47 -0.13
CA LYS A 216 18.78 -16.86 -0.23
C LYS A 216 18.32 -17.59 -1.49
N HIS A 217 17.25 -17.09 -2.13
CA HIS A 217 16.64 -17.69 -3.31
C HIS A 217 16.98 -16.94 -4.62
N LEU A 218 17.69 -15.81 -4.58
CA LEU A 218 17.93 -14.94 -5.75
C LEU A 218 19.23 -15.22 -6.54
N ASN A 219 20.00 -16.25 -6.17
CA ASN A 219 21.21 -16.71 -6.90
C ASN A 219 22.22 -15.59 -7.26
N ASN A 220 22.40 -14.59 -6.39
CA ASN A 220 23.30 -13.44 -6.61
C ASN A 220 23.04 -12.66 -7.93
N LEU A 221 21.78 -12.64 -8.39
CA LEU A 221 21.38 -11.77 -9.51
C LEU A 221 21.24 -10.31 -9.09
N LEU A 222 20.98 -10.05 -7.80
CA LEU A 222 21.08 -8.75 -7.14
C LEU A 222 22.18 -8.81 -6.08
N ASP A 223 22.81 -7.66 -5.84
CA ASP A 223 23.83 -7.45 -4.82
C ASP A 223 23.28 -6.39 -3.87
N ILE A 224 22.65 -6.85 -2.77
CA ILE A 224 21.87 -5.98 -1.88
C ILE A 224 22.61 -5.75 -0.56
N GLU A 225 22.91 -4.48 -0.28
CA GLU A 225 23.36 -4.02 1.04
C GLU A 225 22.13 -3.50 1.81
N ILE A 226 21.81 -4.12 2.95
CA ILE A 226 20.64 -3.78 3.77
C ILE A 226 21.09 -2.83 4.90
N PHE A 227 20.46 -1.67 4.96
CA PHE A 227 20.61 -0.65 6.00
C PHE A 227 19.36 -0.61 6.87
N ASN A 228 19.47 -0.09 8.10
CA ASN A 228 18.35 0.01 9.06
C ASN A 228 17.58 -1.32 9.14
N ASP A 229 18.30 -2.37 9.52
CA ASP A 229 17.86 -3.75 9.36
C ASP A 229 17.20 -4.34 10.62
N GLY A 230 16.93 -3.49 11.61
CA GLY A 230 16.36 -3.86 12.91
C GLY A 230 17.38 -4.29 13.97
N THR A 231 18.68 -4.38 13.65
CA THR A 231 19.71 -4.72 14.65
C THR A 231 20.05 -3.55 15.58
N GLU A 232 20.06 -2.33 15.04
CA GLU A 232 20.28 -1.07 15.77
C GLU A 232 19.30 0.00 15.25
N GLY A 233 18.90 0.92 16.12
CA GLY A 233 17.97 2.02 15.78
C GLY A 233 16.53 1.74 16.19
N LYS A 234 15.58 2.45 15.56
CA LYS A 234 14.15 2.41 15.89
C LYS A 234 13.30 2.35 14.64
N LEU A 235 12.15 1.69 14.74
CA LEU A 235 11.17 1.53 13.66
C LEU A 235 10.74 2.90 13.10
N ASN A 236 10.87 3.07 11.78
CA ASN A 236 10.54 4.30 11.02
C ASN A 236 11.25 5.59 11.53
N TYR A 237 12.28 5.50 12.38
CA TYR A 237 12.91 6.68 12.98
C TYR A 237 13.98 7.28 12.05
N GLN A 238 13.60 8.35 11.36
CA GLN A 238 14.45 9.04 10.37
C GLN A 238 14.90 8.12 9.21
N CYS A 239 14.11 7.08 8.93
CA CYS A 239 14.30 6.09 7.88
C CYS A 239 12.93 5.60 7.39
N GLY A 240 12.94 4.82 6.31
CA GLY A 240 11.76 4.22 5.69
C GLY A 240 11.07 5.10 4.65
N ALA A 241 10.18 4.47 3.87
CA ALA A 241 9.59 5.04 2.66
C ALA A 241 8.85 6.36 2.91
N ASP A 242 8.08 6.46 4.00
CA ASP A 242 7.34 7.69 4.36
C ASP A 242 8.29 8.84 4.68
N TYR A 243 9.35 8.59 5.48
CA TYR A 243 10.38 9.58 5.77
C TYR A 243 11.08 10.05 4.49
N VAL A 244 11.50 9.13 3.62
CA VAL A 244 12.19 9.48 2.37
C VAL A 244 11.28 10.26 1.42
N LYS A 245 10.02 9.85 1.26
CA LYS A 245 9.02 10.56 0.45
C LYS A 245 8.74 11.98 0.96
N VAL A 246 8.54 12.13 2.27
CA VAL A 246 8.15 13.41 2.89
C VAL A 246 9.34 14.36 3.03
N GLN A 247 10.53 13.85 3.39
CA GLN A 247 11.72 14.66 3.65
C GLN A 247 12.63 14.85 2.44
N GLN A 248 12.46 14.03 1.39
CA GLN A 248 13.26 14.04 0.16
C GLN A 248 14.77 14.10 0.41
N LYS A 249 15.25 13.22 1.30
CA LYS A 249 16.66 13.11 1.69
C LYS A 249 16.97 11.68 2.14
N LEU A 250 18.26 11.36 2.27
CA LEU A 250 18.72 10.04 2.70
C LEU A 250 18.21 9.68 4.12
N PRO A 251 17.88 8.39 4.36
CA PRO A 251 17.71 7.83 5.69
C PRO A 251 18.93 8.04 6.60
N LEU A 252 18.67 8.09 7.91
CA LEU A 252 19.71 8.04 8.93
C LEU A 252 20.58 6.77 8.75
N GLY A 253 21.87 6.88 9.04
CA GLY A 253 22.84 5.77 8.96
C GLY A 253 23.36 5.43 7.56
N MET A 254 22.62 5.75 6.49
CA MET A 254 23.05 5.41 5.12
C MET A 254 24.17 6.31 4.60
N LYS A 255 25.21 5.68 4.03
CA LYS A 255 26.24 6.33 3.21
C LYS A 255 26.07 5.84 1.77
N VAL A 256 25.62 6.71 0.88
CA VAL A 256 25.26 6.35 -0.49
C VAL A 256 26.31 6.86 -1.48
N GLU A 257 26.75 5.97 -2.37
CA GLU A 257 27.61 6.30 -3.52
C GLU A 257 26.79 6.96 -4.64
N GLY A 258 27.38 7.94 -5.34
CA GLY A 258 26.73 8.60 -6.48
C GLY A 258 26.34 7.62 -7.59
N GLY A 259 25.09 7.71 -8.05
CA GLY A 259 24.54 6.88 -9.12
C GLY A 259 24.11 5.46 -8.73
N VAL A 260 24.35 5.02 -7.49
CA VAL A 260 23.84 3.73 -6.99
C VAL A 260 22.33 3.83 -6.74
N ARG A 261 21.58 2.76 -7.05
CA ARG A 261 20.16 2.69 -6.73
C ARG A 261 20.00 2.47 -5.24
N CYS A 262 19.04 3.18 -4.65
CA CYS A 262 18.57 2.92 -3.31
C CYS A 262 17.05 2.72 -3.33
N ALA A 263 16.54 1.96 -2.37
CA ALA A 263 15.13 1.84 -2.06
C ALA A 263 14.91 1.88 -0.54
N SER A 264 13.77 2.42 -0.11
CA SER A 264 13.30 2.32 1.28
C SER A 264 11.98 1.56 1.31
N TYR A 265 11.86 0.63 2.25
CA TYR A 265 10.58 0.04 2.66
C TYR A 265 9.92 0.87 3.75
N ASP A 266 8.64 0.66 4.05
CA ASP A 266 8.06 1.08 5.34
C ASP A 266 8.05 -0.09 6.36
N GLY A 267 7.67 0.21 7.60
CA GLY A 267 7.83 -0.72 8.74
C GLY A 267 7.23 -2.12 8.58
N ASP A 268 6.14 -2.27 7.82
CA ASP A 268 5.51 -3.57 7.50
C ASP A 268 5.66 -4.01 6.03
N ALA A 269 6.50 -3.29 5.27
CA ALA A 269 6.83 -3.52 3.87
C ALA A 269 5.62 -3.56 2.92
N ASP A 270 4.60 -2.74 3.17
CA ASP A 270 3.49 -2.49 2.23
C ASP A 270 3.80 -1.35 1.23
N ARG A 271 4.98 -0.71 1.34
CA ARG A 271 5.41 0.40 0.48
C ARG A 271 6.87 0.32 0.09
N ILE A 272 7.17 0.82 -1.11
CA ILE A 272 8.54 1.05 -1.58
C ILE A 272 8.66 2.40 -2.29
N VAL A 273 9.74 3.14 -2.00
CA VAL A 273 10.19 4.26 -2.84
C VAL A 273 11.65 4.07 -3.20
N TYR A 274 12.01 4.35 -4.45
CA TYR A 274 13.39 4.38 -4.90
C TYR A 274 13.97 5.79 -4.79
N TYR A 275 15.31 5.89 -4.79
CA TYR A 275 16.05 7.14 -4.88
C TYR A 275 17.50 6.87 -5.30
N TYR A 276 18.22 7.95 -5.60
CA TYR A 276 19.68 7.94 -5.81
C TYR A 276 20.27 9.33 -5.53
N LEU A 277 21.58 9.40 -5.35
CA LEU A 277 22.32 10.65 -5.49
C LEU A 277 22.79 10.78 -6.94
N ASP A 278 22.56 11.93 -7.58
CA ASP A 278 23.08 12.18 -8.93
C ASP A 278 24.58 12.52 -8.94
N GLN A 279 25.10 12.96 -10.09
CA GLN A 279 26.52 13.26 -10.29
C GLN A 279 27.00 14.46 -9.46
N ASP A 280 26.09 15.35 -9.07
CA ASP A 280 26.36 16.52 -8.24
C ASP A 280 26.11 16.23 -6.74
N GLY A 281 25.79 14.97 -6.39
CA GLY A 281 25.43 14.55 -5.04
C GLY A 281 24.01 14.96 -4.63
N ILE A 282 23.17 15.42 -5.56
CA ILE A 282 21.82 15.86 -5.24
C ILE A 282 20.89 14.64 -5.14
N PHE A 283 20.12 14.59 -4.05
CA PHE A 283 19.10 13.56 -3.83
C PHE A 283 17.99 13.65 -4.89
N ARG A 284 17.67 12.51 -5.50
CA ARG A 284 16.60 12.37 -6.50
C ARG A 284 15.64 11.27 -6.07
N LEU A 285 14.37 11.64 -5.83
CA LEU A 285 13.30 10.72 -5.48
C LEU A 285 12.77 9.99 -6.72
N LEU A 286 12.42 8.71 -6.55
CA LEU A 286 11.75 7.86 -7.52
C LEU A 286 10.59 7.13 -6.81
N ASP A 287 9.49 7.85 -6.60
CA ASP A 287 8.38 7.39 -5.76
C ASP A 287 7.38 6.46 -6.49
N GLY A 288 6.23 6.20 -5.85
CA GLY A 288 5.19 5.32 -6.40
C GLY A 288 4.68 5.72 -7.80
N ASP A 289 4.67 7.02 -8.18
CA ASP A 289 4.32 7.41 -9.54
C ASP A 289 5.39 7.00 -10.56
N LYS A 290 6.67 7.11 -10.18
CA LYS A 290 7.81 6.69 -11.01
C LYS A 290 7.80 5.17 -11.19
N ILE A 291 7.38 4.43 -10.16
CA ILE A 291 7.18 2.97 -10.24
C ILE A 291 5.98 2.65 -11.14
N ALA A 292 4.82 3.29 -10.91
CA ALA A 292 3.62 3.06 -11.72
C ALA A 292 3.83 3.32 -13.20
N THR A 293 4.50 4.42 -13.56
CA THR A 293 4.81 4.77 -14.95
C THR A 293 5.83 3.83 -15.59
N LEU A 294 6.84 3.35 -14.84
CA LEU A 294 7.78 2.33 -15.29
C LEU A 294 7.07 1.00 -15.58
N VAL A 295 6.24 0.53 -14.64
CA VAL A 295 5.50 -0.72 -14.73
C VAL A 295 4.44 -0.67 -15.83
N ALA A 296 3.62 0.38 -15.89
CA ALA A 296 2.59 0.53 -16.91
C ALA A 296 3.18 0.67 -18.32
N GLY A 297 4.25 1.45 -18.49
CA GLY A 297 4.93 1.57 -19.78
C GLY A 297 5.49 0.23 -20.26
N TYR A 298 6.05 -0.56 -19.33
CA TYR A 298 6.59 -1.88 -19.65
C TYR A 298 5.52 -2.91 -19.99
N LEU A 299 4.45 -2.99 -19.18
CA LEU A 299 3.33 -3.89 -19.44
C LEU A 299 2.60 -3.50 -20.74
N GLN A 300 2.46 -2.21 -21.04
CA GLN A 300 1.89 -1.74 -22.30
C GLN A 300 2.73 -2.19 -23.52
N ASP A 301 4.06 -2.18 -23.45
CA ASP A 301 4.92 -2.73 -24.51
C ASP A 301 4.70 -4.24 -24.69
N LEU A 302 4.69 -5.01 -23.59
CA LEU A 302 4.45 -6.45 -23.62
C LEU A 302 3.07 -6.80 -24.21
N VAL A 303 2.00 -6.12 -23.76
CA VAL A 303 0.65 -6.31 -24.30
C VAL A 303 0.62 -6.00 -25.79
N SER A 304 1.09 -4.81 -26.20
CA SER A 304 1.06 -4.36 -27.59
C SER A 304 1.81 -5.33 -28.52
N ARG A 305 2.96 -5.85 -28.08
CA ARG A 305 3.79 -6.78 -28.89
C ARG A 305 3.32 -8.23 -28.82
N SER A 306 2.61 -8.63 -27.77
CA SER A 306 1.96 -9.95 -27.68
C SER A 306 0.87 -10.12 -28.75
N GLY A 307 0.18 -9.03 -29.08
CA GLY A 307 -1.02 -9.04 -29.93
C GLY A 307 -2.27 -9.57 -29.23
N LEU A 308 -2.26 -9.64 -27.90
CA LEU A 308 -3.45 -9.91 -27.10
C LEU A 308 -4.30 -8.64 -27.00
N ASP A 309 -5.60 -8.78 -27.23
CA ASP A 309 -6.59 -7.74 -26.98
C ASP A 309 -6.88 -7.66 -25.47
N LEU A 310 -6.19 -6.76 -24.78
CA LEU A 310 -6.28 -6.50 -23.34
C LEU A 310 -6.22 -4.98 -23.12
N ASN A 311 -7.13 -4.42 -22.32
CA ASN A 311 -7.05 -3.01 -21.92
C ASN A 311 -6.20 -2.84 -20.65
N LEU A 312 -5.20 -1.96 -20.72
CA LEU A 312 -4.40 -1.55 -19.58
C LEU A 312 -4.87 -0.16 -19.11
N GLY A 313 -5.00 0.03 -17.80
CA GLY A 313 -5.27 1.31 -17.18
C GLY A 313 -4.34 1.58 -16.00
N LEU A 314 -4.12 2.87 -15.70
CA LEU A 314 -3.36 3.31 -14.52
C LEU A 314 -4.30 4.10 -13.59
N VAL A 315 -4.31 3.76 -12.30
CA VAL A 315 -5.09 4.46 -11.27
C VAL A 315 -4.18 5.24 -10.32
N GLN A 316 -4.44 6.54 -10.19
CA GLN A 316 -3.72 7.46 -9.32
C GLN A 316 -4.67 8.12 -8.31
N THR A 317 -4.10 8.77 -7.30
CA THR A 317 -4.84 9.70 -6.42
C THR A 317 -4.48 11.15 -6.76
N ALA A 318 -5.17 12.11 -6.15
CA ALA A 318 -4.84 13.53 -6.27
C ALA A 318 -3.38 13.88 -5.89
N TYR A 319 -2.68 13.05 -5.10
CA TYR A 319 -1.28 13.26 -4.70
C TYR A 319 -0.25 12.96 -5.80
N ALA A 320 -0.65 12.30 -6.89
CA ALA A 320 0.23 12.08 -8.03
C ALA A 320 0.72 13.42 -8.61
N ASN A 321 1.96 13.47 -9.07
CA ASN A 321 2.53 14.66 -9.68
C ASN A 321 1.89 14.93 -11.07
N GLY A 322 1.59 16.18 -11.39
CA GLY A 322 0.99 16.54 -12.68
C GLY A 322 1.80 16.04 -13.88
N SER A 323 3.13 16.03 -13.78
CA SER A 323 4.01 15.49 -14.82
C SER A 323 3.89 13.97 -14.99
N SER A 324 3.62 13.21 -13.92
CA SER A 324 3.44 11.74 -14.03
C SER A 324 2.17 11.43 -14.80
N THR A 325 1.06 12.09 -14.46
CA THR A 325 -0.23 12.02 -15.18
C THR A 325 -0.10 12.47 -16.63
N GLN A 326 0.68 13.52 -16.90
CA GLN A 326 0.94 13.97 -18.26
C GLN A 326 1.75 12.94 -19.05
N TYR A 327 2.80 12.36 -18.46
CA TYR A 327 3.66 11.39 -19.13
C TYR A 327 2.90 10.12 -19.53
N ILE A 328 2.16 9.51 -18.61
CA ILE A 328 1.38 8.28 -18.88
C ILE A 328 0.30 8.50 -19.95
N THR A 329 -0.43 9.61 -19.92
CA THR A 329 -1.50 9.89 -20.89
C THR A 329 -0.98 10.35 -22.24
N GLN A 330 0.05 11.20 -22.28
CA GLN A 330 0.53 11.82 -23.52
C GLN A 330 1.66 11.05 -24.20
N GLN A 331 2.55 10.39 -23.47
CA GLN A 331 3.67 9.62 -24.03
C GLN A 331 3.35 8.13 -24.11
N LEU A 332 2.95 7.51 -22.99
CA LEU A 332 2.65 6.07 -22.94
C LEU A 332 1.27 5.70 -23.51
N LYS A 333 0.39 6.68 -23.70
CA LYS A 333 -0.99 6.53 -24.23
C LYS A 333 -1.89 5.60 -23.39
N VAL A 334 -1.57 5.43 -22.11
CA VAL A 334 -2.36 4.61 -21.19
C VAL A 334 -3.46 5.48 -20.54
N PRO A 335 -4.72 5.01 -20.50
CA PRO A 335 -5.80 5.67 -19.76
C PRO A 335 -5.49 5.83 -18.27
N VAL A 336 -5.80 7.00 -17.70
CA VAL A 336 -5.66 7.26 -16.25
C VAL A 336 -7.02 7.49 -15.60
N ALA A 337 -7.25 6.86 -14.45
CA ALA A 337 -8.31 7.23 -13.53
C ALA A 337 -7.73 7.90 -12.27
N CYS A 338 -8.41 8.92 -11.77
CA CYS A 338 -8.10 9.55 -10.48
C CYS A 338 -9.18 9.17 -9.46
N VAL A 339 -8.78 8.72 -8.28
CA VAL A 339 -9.67 8.27 -7.19
C VAL A 339 -9.30 8.89 -5.84
N PRO A 340 -10.19 8.84 -4.83
CA PRO A 340 -9.85 9.22 -3.45
C PRO A 340 -8.63 8.47 -2.91
N THR A 341 -7.93 9.08 -1.95
CA THR A 341 -6.78 8.51 -1.24
C THR A 341 -7.18 7.22 -0.52
N GLY A 342 -6.33 6.19 -0.60
CA GLY A 342 -6.51 4.93 0.09
C GLY A 342 -6.73 3.75 -0.86
N VAL A 343 -5.92 2.72 -0.65
CA VAL A 343 -5.73 1.54 -1.51
C VAL A 343 -7.02 0.86 -1.97
N LYS A 344 -8.11 0.91 -1.18
CA LYS A 344 -9.42 0.35 -1.54
C LYS A 344 -10.02 1.00 -2.78
N HIS A 345 -9.90 2.33 -2.89
CA HIS A 345 -10.41 3.08 -4.04
C HIS A 345 -9.56 2.84 -5.28
N LEU A 346 -8.24 2.72 -5.12
CA LEU A 346 -7.32 2.40 -6.20
C LEU A 346 -7.58 0.98 -6.73
N HIS A 347 -7.62 0.00 -5.83
CA HIS A 347 -7.84 -1.42 -6.15
C HIS A 347 -9.20 -1.63 -6.85
N HIS A 348 -10.30 -1.13 -6.29
CA HIS A 348 -11.63 -1.24 -6.92
C HIS A 348 -11.62 -0.59 -8.31
N LYS A 349 -10.95 0.54 -8.52
CA LYS A 349 -10.91 1.18 -9.85
C LYS A 349 -9.95 0.48 -10.82
N ALA A 350 -8.94 -0.22 -10.32
CA ALA A 350 -8.03 -1.03 -11.12
C ALA A 350 -8.72 -2.28 -11.68
N GLN A 351 -9.71 -2.82 -10.97
CA GLN A 351 -10.56 -3.94 -11.43
C GLN A 351 -11.43 -3.62 -12.67
N ASP A 352 -11.59 -2.34 -13.05
CA ASP A 352 -12.29 -1.93 -14.28
C ASP A 352 -11.48 -2.24 -15.57
N PHE A 353 -10.24 -2.72 -15.44
CA PHE A 353 -9.32 -3.00 -16.55
C PHE A 353 -8.89 -4.48 -16.56
N ASP A 354 -8.56 -5.01 -17.75
CA ASP A 354 -7.90 -6.32 -17.89
C ASP A 354 -6.53 -6.32 -17.19
N ILE A 355 -5.83 -5.18 -17.21
CA ILE A 355 -4.59 -4.94 -16.46
C ILE A 355 -4.69 -3.57 -15.76
N GLY A 356 -4.90 -3.58 -14.45
CA GLY A 356 -5.03 -2.37 -13.64
C GLY A 356 -3.78 -2.09 -12.83
N VAL A 357 -2.95 -1.15 -13.27
CA VAL A 357 -1.78 -0.67 -12.51
C VAL A 357 -2.22 0.40 -11.52
N TYR A 358 -1.86 0.31 -10.25
CA TYR A 358 -2.17 1.37 -9.30
C TYR A 358 -1.06 1.56 -8.27
N PHE A 359 -0.65 2.81 -8.05
CA PHE A 359 0.22 3.19 -6.93
C PHE A 359 -0.21 4.55 -6.37
N GLU A 360 -0.06 4.72 -5.07
CA GLU A 360 -0.01 6.04 -4.44
C GLU A 360 1.43 6.56 -4.46
N ALA A 361 1.62 7.87 -4.57
CA ALA A 361 2.96 8.50 -4.53
C ALA A 361 3.74 8.27 -3.21
N ASN A 362 3.16 7.61 -2.21
CA ASN A 362 3.83 7.15 -0.98
C ASN A 362 4.57 5.81 -1.14
N GLY A 363 4.44 5.14 -2.30
CA GLY A 363 5.07 3.86 -2.58
C GLY A 363 4.20 2.61 -2.38
N HIS A 364 2.94 2.75 -1.95
CA HIS A 364 2.00 1.63 -1.88
C HIS A 364 1.33 1.43 -3.24
N GLY A 365 1.43 0.24 -3.83
CA GLY A 365 0.71 -0.10 -5.06
C GLY A 365 1.04 -1.49 -5.59
N THR A 366 0.36 -1.90 -6.66
CA THR A 366 0.61 -3.17 -7.37
C THR A 366 -0.08 -3.15 -8.74
N VAL A 367 -0.14 -4.30 -9.43
CA VAL A 367 -0.93 -4.49 -10.66
C VAL A 367 -1.91 -5.64 -10.46
N LEU A 368 -3.16 -5.43 -10.86
CA LEU A 368 -4.19 -6.47 -10.93
C LEU A 368 -4.34 -6.97 -12.37
N PHE A 369 -4.60 -8.26 -12.52
CA PHE A 369 -4.93 -8.87 -13.81
C PHE A 369 -6.33 -9.49 -13.70
N SER A 370 -7.23 -9.16 -14.63
CA SER A 370 -8.58 -9.75 -14.63
C SER A 370 -8.52 -11.26 -14.89
N ASP A 371 -9.52 -12.02 -14.44
CA ASP A 371 -9.66 -13.45 -14.79
C ASP A 371 -9.64 -13.68 -16.31
N THR A 372 -10.18 -12.71 -17.06
CA THR A 372 -10.19 -12.72 -18.53
C THR A 372 -8.79 -12.50 -19.09
N ALA A 373 -8.01 -11.58 -18.53
CA ALA A 373 -6.62 -11.34 -18.89
C ALA A 373 -5.74 -12.56 -18.59
N MET A 374 -5.82 -13.10 -17.36
CA MET A 374 -5.07 -14.30 -16.95
C MET A 374 -5.42 -15.50 -17.83
N LYS A 375 -6.70 -15.69 -18.16
CA LYS A 375 -7.15 -16.74 -19.09
C LYS A 375 -6.58 -16.54 -20.51
N LYS A 376 -6.73 -15.36 -21.11
CA LYS A 376 -6.20 -15.03 -22.45
C LYS A 376 -4.68 -15.28 -22.52
N VAL A 377 -3.92 -14.83 -21.52
CA VAL A 377 -2.46 -15.04 -21.44
C VAL A 377 -2.11 -16.53 -21.32
N LYS A 378 -2.83 -17.29 -20.47
CA LYS A 378 -2.62 -18.74 -20.28
C LYS A 378 -2.91 -19.55 -21.54
N GLU A 379 -4.01 -19.26 -22.24
CA GLU A 379 -4.38 -19.90 -23.50
C GLU A 379 -3.35 -19.59 -24.60
N ALA A 380 -2.94 -18.32 -24.72
CA ALA A 380 -1.94 -17.92 -25.69
C ALA A 380 -0.55 -18.56 -25.43
N LYS A 381 -0.15 -18.75 -24.15
CA LYS A 381 1.09 -19.45 -23.76
C LYS A 381 1.12 -20.91 -24.21
N GLN A 382 -0.05 -21.54 -24.41
CA GLN A 382 -0.20 -22.92 -24.86
C GLN A 382 -0.34 -23.05 -26.39
N GLY A 383 -0.62 -21.96 -27.10
CA GLY A 383 -0.81 -21.94 -28.56
C GLY A 383 0.44 -22.39 -29.33
N SER A 384 0.28 -23.37 -30.22
CA SER A 384 1.36 -23.94 -31.04
C SER A 384 1.70 -23.13 -32.30
N SER A 385 0.88 -22.15 -32.68
CA SER A 385 0.98 -21.39 -33.94
C SER A 385 1.69 -20.02 -33.83
N LEU A 386 2.23 -19.68 -32.65
CA LEU A 386 2.92 -18.41 -32.42
C LEU A 386 4.39 -18.45 -32.83
N SER A 387 4.88 -17.38 -33.44
CA SER A 387 6.31 -17.11 -33.64
C SER A 387 7.07 -17.10 -32.30
N SER A 388 8.35 -17.50 -32.31
CA SER A 388 9.26 -17.49 -31.16
C SER A 388 9.14 -16.23 -30.30
N ASP A 389 9.18 -15.07 -30.93
CA ASP A 389 9.31 -13.78 -30.26
C ASP A 389 8.02 -13.41 -29.50
N LYS A 390 6.86 -13.59 -30.16
CA LYS A 390 5.55 -13.45 -29.51
C LYS A 390 5.37 -14.45 -28.37
N ARG A 391 5.82 -15.70 -28.55
CA ARG A 391 5.77 -16.71 -27.50
C ARG A 391 6.63 -16.29 -26.30
N GLN A 392 7.82 -15.74 -26.51
CA GLN A 392 8.65 -15.21 -25.43
C GLN A 392 7.95 -14.07 -24.69
N ILE A 393 7.35 -13.12 -25.42
CA ILE A 393 6.61 -11.99 -24.82
C ILE A 393 5.42 -12.46 -23.98
N ILE A 394 4.68 -13.48 -24.45
CA ILE A 394 3.53 -14.06 -23.72
C ILE A 394 3.99 -14.88 -22.50
N VAL A 395 5.07 -15.64 -22.63
CA VAL A 395 5.72 -16.32 -21.48
C VAL A 395 6.15 -15.28 -20.45
N ARG A 396 6.81 -14.22 -20.89
CA ARG A 396 7.29 -13.12 -20.05
C ARG A 396 6.14 -12.40 -19.33
N LEU A 397 5.09 -12.03 -20.04
CA LEU A 397 3.88 -11.44 -19.45
C LEU A 397 3.24 -12.39 -18.43
N SER A 398 3.17 -13.70 -18.73
CA SER A 398 2.71 -14.71 -17.78
C SER A 398 3.59 -14.80 -16.53
N THR A 399 4.92 -14.72 -16.64
CA THR A 399 5.81 -14.77 -15.48
C THR A 399 5.78 -13.46 -14.67
N MET A 400 5.48 -12.32 -15.31
CA MET A 400 5.22 -11.05 -14.60
C MET A 400 3.98 -11.15 -13.70
N ILE A 401 2.92 -11.85 -14.14
CA ILE A 401 1.72 -12.12 -13.33
C ILE A 401 2.05 -12.98 -12.09
N ASP A 402 3.04 -13.88 -12.20
CA ASP A 402 3.52 -14.70 -11.07
C ASP A 402 4.45 -13.92 -10.13
N LEU A 403 5.19 -12.91 -10.63
CA LEU A 403 6.07 -12.05 -9.83
C LEU A 403 5.30 -10.98 -9.04
N ILE A 404 4.24 -10.41 -9.63
CA ILE A 404 3.48 -9.30 -9.05
C ILE A 404 2.52 -9.83 -7.98
N ASN A 405 2.57 -9.26 -6.77
CA ASN A 405 1.61 -9.59 -5.73
C ASN A 405 0.26 -8.88 -5.97
N GLN A 406 -0.71 -9.59 -6.55
CA GLN A 406 -2.03 -9.06 -6.88
C GLN A 406 -2.95 -8.84 -5.65
N THR A 407 -2.52 -9.21 -4.44
CA THR A 407 -3.38 -9.17 -3.23
C THR A 407 -3.38 -7.80 -2.54
N VAL A 408 -2.21 -7.17 -2.45
CA VAL A 408 -1.94 -5.87 -1.82
C VAL A 408 -0.60 -5.35 -2.34
N GLY A 409 -0.30 -4.06 -2.16
CA GLY A 409 1.03 -3.55 -2.47
C GLY A 409 2.11 -4.22 -1.64
N ASP A 410 3.22 -4.58 -2.28
CA ASP A 410 4.22 -5.49 -1.74
C ASP A 410 5.63 -5.02 -2.09
N ALA A 411 6.30 -4.41 -1.12
CA ALA A 411 7.59 -3.79 -1.34
C ALA A 411 8.68 -4.75 -1.85
N LEU A 412 8.60 -6.05 -1.51
CA LEU A 412 9.57 -7.05 -1.96
C LEU A 412 9.27 -7.49 -3.40
N SER A 413 7.99 -7.70 -3.72
CA SER A 413 7.52 -7.98 -5.10
C SER A 413 7.82 -6.80 -6.03
N ASP A 414 7.50 -5.57 -5.61
CA ASP A 414 7.72 -4.34 -6.36
C ASP A 414 9.20 -4.03 -6.56
N MET A 415 10.06 -4.30 -5.57
CA MET A 415 11.52 -4.22 -5.74
C MET A 415 11.97 -5.16 -6.87
N LEU A 416 11.61 -6.45 -6.81
CA LEU A 416 11.99 -7.43 -7.83
C LEU A 416 11.46 -7.04 -9.22
N LEU A 417 10.23 -6.52 -9.28
CA LEU A 417 9.58 -6.01 -10.50
C LEU A 417 10.35 -4.83 -11.11
N VAL A 418 10.66 -3.80 -10.32
CA VAL A 418 11.46 -2.64 -10.77
C VAL A 418 12.82 -3.10 -11.26
N GLU A 419 13.50 -3.98 -10.52
CA GLU A 419 14.81 -4.51 -10.91
C GLU A 419 14.77 -5.31 -12.22
N VAL A 420 13.73 -6.13 -12.45
CA VAL A 420 13.51 -6.82 -13.74
C VAL A 420 13.35 -5.83 -14.89
N ILE A 421 12.57 -4.76 -14.71
CA ILE A 421 12.31 -3.78 -15.78
C ILE A 421 13.57 -2.95 -16.06
N LEU A 422 14.24 -2.43 -15.04
CA LEU A 422 15.48 -1.67 -15.19
C LEU A 422 16.59 -2.52 -15.82
N ARG A 423 16.71 -3.79 -15.43
CA ARG A 423 17.63 -4.74 -16.07
C ARG A 423 17.28 -4.96 -17.54
N THR A 424 15.99 -5.16 -17.86
CA THR A 424 15.51 -5.40 -19.24
C THR A 424 15.88 -4.27 -20.19
N HIS A 425 15.73 -3.03 -19.74
CA HIS A 425 16.04 -1.84 -20.54
C HIS A 425 17.52 -1.45 -20.52
N ASP A 426 18.37 -2.13 -19.73
CA ASP A 426 19.73 -1.69 -19.38
C ASP A 426 19.74 -0.22 -18.88
N TRP A 427 18.92 0.05 -17.86
CA TRP A 427 18.75 1.36 -17.26
C TRP A 427 19.42 1.48 -15.90
N ASN A 428 19.95 2.68 -15.64
CA ASN A 428 20.36 3.14 -14.31
C ASN A 428 19.28 4.13 -13.79
N PRO A 429 19.30 4.53 -12.50
CA PRO A 429 18.21 5.34 -11.96
C PRO A 429 18.13 6.74 -12.61
N GLY A 430 19.25 7.26 -13.12
CA GLY A 430 19.26 8.52 -13.88
C GLY A 430 18.66 8.42 -15.28
N LEU A 431 18.61 7.23 -15.90
CA LEU A 431 17.88 6.99 -17.15
C LEU A 431 16.38 6.86 -16.90
N TRP A 432 15.98 6.10 -15.86
CA TRP A 432 14.59 6.02 -15.41
C TRP A 432 14.02 7.39 -15.02
N ASN A 433 14.78 8.18 -14.24
CA ASN A 433 14.32 9.51 -13.83
C ASN A 433 14.09 10.47 -15.01
N LYS A 434 14.77 10.25 -16.15
CA LYS A 434 14.62 11.07 -17.37
C LYS A 434 13.34 10.78 -18.16
N CYS A 435 12.53 9.78 -17.80
CA CYS A 435 11.23 9.54 -18.44
C CYS A 435 10.34 10.79 -18.42
N TYR A 436 10.32 11.51 -17.29
CA TYR A 436 9.67 12.83 -17.13
C TYR A 436 10.23 13.55 -15.90
N THR A 437 10.19 14.87 -15.90
CA THR A 437 10.59 15.69 -14.75
C THR A 437 9.35 16.08 -13.94
N ASP A 438 9.33 15.77 -12.65
CA ASP A 438 8.25 16.18 -11.74
C ASP A 438 8.17 17.71 -11.63
N LEU A 439 6.96 18.23 -11.54
CA LEU A 439 6.76 19.60 -11.04
C LEU A 439 7.27 19.67 -9.59
N PRO A 440 8.00 20.72 -9.21
CA PRO A 440 8.23 21.06 -7.80
C PRO A 440 6.90 20.98 -7.03
N ASN A 441 6.92 20.28 -5.90
CA ASN A 441 5.72 19.98 -5.12
C ASN A 441 5.99 20.08 -3.61
N ARG A 442 4.93 20.37 -2.84
CA ARG A 442 4.94 20.47 -1.39
C ARG A 442 3.68 19.88 -0.79
N GLN A 443 3.84 19.29 0.40
CA GLN A 443 2.74 18.86 1.24
C GLN A 443 2.89 19.51 2.63
N LEU A 444 1.85 20.25 3.05
CA LEU A 444 1.77 20.84 4.39
C LEU A 444 0.72 20.12 5.23
N LYS A 445 0.94 20.11 6.55
CA LYS A 445 -0.03 19.67 7.56
C LYS A 445 -0.55 20.92 8.28
N VAL A 446 -1.85 21.18 8.18
CA VAL A 446 -2.53 22.28 8.90
C VAL A 446 -3.33 21.66 10.04
N LYS A 447 -3.08 22.11 11.27
CA LYS A 447 -3.88 21.72 12.44
C LYS A 447 -5.16 22.55 12.47
N VAL A 448 -6.29 21.91 12.71
CA VAL A 448 -7.62 22.52 12.82
C VAL A 448 -8.32 21.98 14.06
N LYS A 449 -9.31 22.71 14.59
CA LYS A 449 -10.05 22.29 15.79
C LYS A 449 -10.86 20.99 15.58
N ASP A 450 -11.38 20.80 14.38
CA ASP A 450 -12.07 19.58 13.95
C ASP A 450 -11.83 19.41 12.44
N ARG A 451 -11.17 18.33 12.02
CA ARG A 451 -10.91 18.06 10.60
C ARG A 451 -12.17 17.72 9.80
N ASN A 452 -13.26 17.31 10.46
CA ASN A 452 -14.50 16.89 9.80
C ASN A 452 -15.32 18.07 9.26
N VAL A 453 -14.97 19.32 9.59
CA VAL A 453 -15.54 20.52 8.93
C VAL A 453 -15.19 20.55 7.44
N ILE A 454 -14.11 19.87 7.03
CA ILE A 454 -13.72 19.74 5.63
C ILE A 454 -14.30 18.47 5.02
N SER A 455 -15.24 18.65 4.10
CA SER A 455 -15.72 17.61 3.19
C SER A 455 -15.23 17.87 1.77
N THR A 456 -15.08 16.81 0.96
CA THR A 456 -14.52 16.90 -0.39
C THR A 456 -15.33 16.08 -1.40
N THR A 457 -15.11 16.37 -2.68
CA THR A 457 -15.67 15.67 -3.83
C THR A 457 -14.62 15.53 -4.94
N ASP A 458 -14.98 14.95 -6.07
CA ASP A 458 -14.14 14.87 -7.28
C ASP A 458 -12.77 14.22 -7.02
N ALA A 459 -12.77 12.98 -6.49
CA ALA A 459 -11.56 12.26 -6.07
C ALA A 459 -10.74 13.01 -4.99
N GLU A 460 -11.43 13.67 -4.05
CA GLU A 460 -10.87 14.55 -3.01
C GLU A 460 -10.11 15.79 -3.54
N ARG A 461 -10.25 16.11 -4.84
CA ARG A 461 -9.58 17.26 -5.46
C ARG A 461 -10.27 18.60 -5.17
N LYS A 462 -11.55 18.56 -4.78
CA LYS A 462 -12.35 19.76 -4.52
C LYS A 462 -12.99 19.72 -3.14
N VAL A 463 -12.85 20.81 -2.40
CA VAL A 463 -13.54 21.07 -1.13
C VAL A 463 -15.02 21.39 -1.40
N VAL A 464 -15.91 20.84 -0.56
CA VAL A 464 -17.36 21.16 -0.56
C VAL A 464 -17.71 22.01 0.67
N THR A 465 -17.14 21.69 1.83
CA THR A 465 -17.25 22.50 3.05
C THR A 465 -15.86 22.75 3.65
N PRO A 466 -15.62 23.88 4.35
CA PRO A 466 -16.50 25.04 4.49
C PRO A 466 -16.70 25.78 3.16
N GLU A 467 -17.84 26.46 3.04
CA GLU A 467 -18.18 27.25 1.85
C GLU A 467 -17.12 28.34 1.59
N GLY A 468 -16.86 28.63 0.31
CA GLY A 468 -15.86 29.61 -0.12
C GLY A 468 -14.40 29.13 -0.08
N LEU A 469 -14.06 28.07 0.66
CA LEU A 469 -12.68 27.57 0.71
C LEU A 469 -12.19 27.07 -0.67
N GLN A 470 -13.02 26.35 -1.42
CA GLN A 470 -12.63 25.93 -2.79
C GLN A 470 -12.41 27.12 -3.72
N SER A 471 -13.30 28.12 -3.70
CA SER A 471 -13.15 29.33 -4.52
C SER A 471 -11.89 30.12 -4.15
N ALA A 472 -11.50 30.13 -2.87
CA ALA A 472 -10.23 30.71 -2.44
C ALA A 472 -9.02 29.91 -2.96
N ILE A 473 -9.09 28.58 -2.97
CA ILE A 473 -8.06 27.71 -3.56
C ILE A 473 -7.93 27.97 -5.06
N ASP A 474 -9.05 27.94 -5.80
CA ASP A 474 -9.07 28.13 -7.26
C ASP A 474 -8.48 29.49 -7.67
N ASN A 475 -8.84 30.56 -6.95
CA ASN A 475 -8.30 31.90 -7.17
C ASN A 475 -6.77 31.93 -6.96
N ILE A 476 -6.28 31.42 -5.83
CA ILE A 476 -4.83 31.38 -5.53
C ILE A 476 -4.09 30.54 -6.57
N VAL A 477 -4.61 29.36 -6.94
CA VAL A 477 -4.01 28.48 -7.94
C VAL A 477 -3.86 29.17 -9.30
N SER A 478 -4.82 30.01 -9.70
CA SER A 478 -4.79 30.73 -10.97
C SER A 478 -3.62 31.72 -11.13
N GLU A 479 -2.99 32.14 -10.03
CA GLU A 479 -1.84 33.05 -10.03
C GLU A 479 -0.53 32.35 -10.44
N TYR A 480 -0.47 31.01 -10.42
CA TYR A 480 0.76 30.24 -10.62
C TYR A 480 0.72 29.41 -11.91
N LYS A 481 1.78 29.50 -12.70
CA LYS A 481 1.94 28.70 -13.93
C LYS A 481 2.10 27.22 -13.58
N GLN A 482 1.31 26.37 -14.24
CA GLN A 482 1.15 24.94 -13.90
C GLN A 482 0.75 24.72 -12.43
N GLY A 483 0.15 25.74 -11.80
CA GLY A 483 -0.33 25.65 -10.43
C GLY A 483 -1.43 24.59 -10.30
N ARG A 484 -1.29 23.72 -9.30
CA ARG A 484 -2.38 22.86 -8.83
C ARG A 484 -2.27 22.72 -7.32
N SER A 485 -3.39 22.86 -6.61
CA SER A 485 -3.46 22.63 -5.17
C SER A 485 -4.81 22.04 -4.80
N PHE A 486 -4.83 21.20 -3.76
CA PHE A 486 -6.05 20.67 -3.17
C PHE A 486 -5.88 20.46 -1.66
N VAL A 487 -7.01 20.30 -0.97
CA VAL A 487 -7.09 20.23 0.49
C VAL A 487 -8.01 19.08 0.88
N ARG A 488 -7.58 18.25 1.83
CA ARG A 488 -8.40 17.17 2.38
C ARG A 488 -8.09 16.87 3.86
N PRO A 489 -9.05 16.39 4.67
CA PRO A 489 -8.75 15.85 5.98
C PRO A 489 -7.82 14.63 5.87
N SER A 490 -6.85 14.50 6.78
CA SER A 490 -6.06 13.28 6.89
C SER A 490 -6.91 12.14 7.46
N GLY A 491 -6.73 10.92 6.96
CA GLY A 491 -7.43 9.73 7.47
C GLY A 491 -6.72 9.03 8.65
N THR A 492 -5.45 9.38 8.91
CA THR A 492 -4.57 8.71 9.87
C THR A 492 -4.02 9.63 10.97
N GLU A 493 -4.25 10.94 10.86
CA GLU A 493 -3.74 11.98 11.76
C GLU A 493 -4.83 13.04 11.93
N ASP A 494 -4.89 13.72 13.07
CA ASP A 494 -5.87 14.79 13.31
C ASP A 494 -5.39 16.14 12.73
N VAL A 495 -5.23 16.16 11.40
CA VAL A 495 -4.76 17.30 10.62
C VAL A 495 -5.46 17.36 9.26
N VAL A 496 -5.43 18.53 8.64
CA VAL A 496 -5.76 18.71 7.23
C VAL A 496 -4.47 18.71 6.41
N ARG A 497 -4.49 18.02 5.27
CA ARG A 497 -3.37 17.99 4.32
C ARG A 497 -3.63 18.98 3.21
N VAL A 498 -2.61 19.78 2.91
CA VAL A 498 -2.57 20.68 1.76
C VAL A 498 -1.48 20.18 0.83
N TYR A 499 -1.82 19.98 -0.44
CA TYR A 499 -0.84 19.67 -1.49
C TYR A 499 -0.75 20.85 -2.46
N ALA A 500 0.43 21.13 -2.96
CA ALA A 500 0.64 22.09 -4.04
C ALA A 500 1.76 21.63 -4.99
N GLU A 501 1.62 21.95 -6.26
CA GLU A 501 2.67 21.88 -7.28
C GLU A 501 2.58 23.11 -8.21
N ALA A 502 3.71 23.54 -8.75
CA ALA A 502 3.80 24.64 -9.74
C ALA A 502 5.06 24.48 -10.61
N ASP A 503 5.26 25.39 -11.57
CA ASP A 503 6.41 25.38 -12.48
C ASP A 503 7.79 25.59 -11.83
N THR A 504 7.85 26.22 -10.65
CA THR A 504 9.10 26.46 -9.91
C THR A 504 8.93 26.16 -8.42
N GLN A 505 10.05 25.90 -7.72
CA GLN A 505 10.04 25.66 -6.28
C GLN A 505 9.53 26.88 -5.49
N GLU A 506 9.92 28.09 -5.88
CA GLU A 506 9.48 29.32 -5.24
C GLU A 506 7.95 29.53 -5.37
N ASN A 507 7.41 29.31 -6.57
CA ASN A 507 5.97 29.37 -6.82
C ASN A 507 5.21 28.30 -6.03
N THR A 508 5.76 27.08 -5.95
CA THR A 508 5.18 25.97 -5.19
C THR A 508 5.13 26.28 -3.69
N ASP A 509 6.22 26.81 -3.13
CA ASP A 509 6.33 27.13 -1.71
C ASP A 509 5.35 28.27 -1.33
N LYS A 510 5.21 29.28 -2.20
CA LYS A 510 4.21 30.35 -2.07
C LYS A 510 2.77 29.83 -2.17
N LEU A 511 2.46 29.03 -3.19
CA LEU A 511 1.14 28.42 -3.40
C LEU A 511 0.73 27.55 -2.20
N ALA A 512 1.61 26.67 -1.74
CA ALA A 512 1.37 25.81 -0.58
C ALA A 512 1.02 26.62 0.68
N LYS A 513 1.81 27.66 0.96
CA LYS A 513 1.60 28.55 2.12
C LYS A 513 0.31 29.37 2.00
N ALA A 514 0.02 29.93 0.83
CA ALA A 514 -1.19 30.71 0.59
C ALA A 514 -2.47 29.87 0.74
N VAL A 515 -2.47 28.63 0.24
CA VAL A 515 -3.60 27.70 0.45
C VAL A 515 -3.67 27.23 1.90
N GLY A 516 -2.56 26.85 2.52
CA GLY A 516 -2.51 26.47 3.94
C GLY A 516 -3.03 27.55 4.88
N LEU A 517 -2.75 28.82 4.55
CA LEU A 517 -3.31 29.97 5.23
C LEU A 517 -4.84 30.04 5.11
N LYS A 518 -5.43 29.79 3.93
CA LYS A 518 -6.89 29.77 3.77
C LYS A 518 -7.56 28.61 4.47
N VAL A 519 -6.91 27.45 4.56
CA VAL A 519 -7.36 26.35 5.43
C VAL A 519 -7.38 26.80 6.90
N TYR A 520 -6.29 27.42 7.39
CA TYR A 520 -6.22 27.89 8.76
C TYR A 520 -7.31 28.95 9.07
N GLU A 521 -7.55 29.88 8.15
CA GLU A 521 -8.54 30.96 8.31
C GLU A 521 -9.99 30.48 8.23
N LEU A 522 -10.32 29.57 7.30
CA LEU A 522 -11.71 29.20 7.00
C LEU A 522 -12.17 27.88 7.67
N ALA A 523 -11.25 26.98 8.00
CA ALA A 523 -11.56 25.67 8.61
C ALA A 523 -11.24 25.60 10.13
N GLY A 524 -11.06 26.76 10.79
CA GLY A 524 -10.82 26.80 12.25
C GLY A 524 -9.45 26.28 12.65
N GLY A 525 -8.39 26.82 12.03
CA GLY A 525 -7.00 26.50 12.32
C GLY A 525 -6.60 26.74 13.78
N ILE A 526 -5.68 25.91 14.29
CA ILE A 526 -5.15 26.00 15.66
C ILE A 526 -3.64 25.79 15.68
N GLY A 527 -2.95 26.35 16.68
CA GLY A 527 -1.51 26.26 16.82
C GLY A 527 -0.76 27.18 15.85
N ASP A 528 0.39 26.73 15.36
CA ASP A 528 1.25 27.56 14.51
C ASP A 528 0.61 27.85 13.14
N LYS A 529 0.73 29.10 12.72
CA LYS A 529 0.20 29.58 11.43
C LYS A 529 1.16 29.18 10.27
N PRO A 530 0.66 28.60 9.16
CA PRO A 530 1.49 28.14 8.03
C PRO A 530 2.36 29.22 7.36
#